data_AF-A0A1E3Q590-F1
#
_entry.id   AF-A0A1E3Q590-F1
#
_cell.length_a   1.000
_cell.length_b   1.000
_cell.length_c   1.000
_cell.angle_alpha   90.00
_cell.angle_beta   90.00
_cell.angle_gamma   90.00
#
_symmetry.space_group_name_H-M   'P 1'
#
loop_
_entity.id
_entity.type
_entity.pdbx_description
1 polymer ?
#
loop_
_entity_poly.entity_id
_entity_poly.type
_entity_poly.pdbx_seq_one_letter_code
_entity_poly.pdbx_strand_id
1 'polypeptide(L)'
;MAESVNIEDVVAWRARLFSIAEELSLTPDEFDTFFPYVDNVYKIHGRSSNSKLATLTETMYYQCRIDNRAEKASRRQRTTHDLVPNDDANPVPIDPAVVAASSEEVFTAVLLEEHNHGLSDVASAEQHIESPGRPTKRTRNRKPRETCQCDMKIKVVRSLDESWKPTKYVITRTSEEGHSHDISMSDRIVKNHKVLELMNPDQPVERKRMTAKEKRAYDVDALLQQIQARYNDLEDSLRERYPNDKKRLDTTMRKWVNELQRTGTQFLAAPLESFLYT
;
A
#
# COMPACT_ATOMS: atom_id res chain seq x y z
N MET A 1 12.36 -2.79 -33.33
CA MET A 1 11.11 -3.50 -33.67
C MET A 1 10.68 -4.17 -32.39
N ALA A 2 9.50 -3.84 -31.83
CA ALA A 2 9.04 -4.50 -30.61
C ALA A 2 8.62 -5.92 -31.00
N GLU A 3 9.44 -6.90 -30.62
CA GLU A 3 9.11 -8.31 -30.74
C GLU A 3 7.82 -8.53 -29.96
N SER A 4 6.79 -9.03 -30.64
CA SER A 4 5.52 -9.34 -29.99
C SER A 4 5.76 -10.44 -28.97
N VAL A 5 5.70 -10.08 -27.68
CA VAL A 5 5.92 -11.03 -26.58
C VAL A 5 4.85 -12.12 -26.64
N ASN A 6 5.26 -13.38 -26.78
CA ASN A 6 4.36 -14.52 -26.80
C ASN A 6 3.80 -14.81 -25.40
N ILE A 7 2.51 -15.12 -25.32
CA ILE A 7 1.81 -15.42 -24.06
C ILE A 7 2.39 -16.68 -23.39
N GLU A 8 2.74 -17.70 -24.17
CA GLU A 8 3.30 -18.95 -23.65
C GLU A 8 4.65 -18.71 -22.95
N ASP A 9 5.51 -17.87 -23.55
CA ASP A 9 6.78 -17.48 -22.96
C ASP A 9 6.56 -16.73 -21.64
N VAL A 10 5.58 -15.83 -21.59
CA VAL A 10 5.24 -15.11 -20.36
C VAL A 10 4.82 -16.08 -19.27
N VAL A 11 3.96 -17.05 -19.57
CA VAL A 11 3.52 -18.06 -18.58
C VAL A 11 4.71 -18.87 -18.06
N ALA A 12 5.60 -19.33 -18.95
CA ALA A 12 6.79 -20.09 -18.57
C ALA A 12 7.75 -19.27 -17.70
N TRP A 13 8.04 -18.03 -18.09
CA TRP A 13 8.89 -17.12 -17.32
C TRP A 13 8.28 -16.76 -15.97
N ARG A 14 6.97 -16.59 -15.90
CA ARG A 14 6.26 -16.30 -14.66
C ARG A 14 6.38 -17.44 -13.66
N ALA A 15 6.23 -18.70 -14.12
CA ALA A 15 6.45 -19.88 -13.29
C ALA A 15 7.91 -20.01 -12.84
N ARG A 16 8.86 -19.74 -13.75
CA ARG A 16 10.30 -19.79 -13.47
C ARG A 16 10.75 -18.75 -12.44
N LEU A 17 10.25 -17.51 -12.54
CA LEU A 17 10.52 -16.42 -11.59
C LEU A 17 9.77 -16.58 -10.26
N PHE A 18 8.68 -17.35 -10.25
CA PHE A 18 7.98 -17.72 -9.02
C PHE A 18 8.78 -18.79 -8.26
N SER A 19 9.11 -19.90 -8.92
CA SER A 19 9.79 -21.06 -8.33
C SER A 19 11.30 -21.03 -8.53
N ILE A 20 11.96 -19.98 -8.03
CA ILE A 20 13.43 -19.84 -8.13
C ILE A 20 14.11 -20.83 -7.19
N ALA A 21 14.54 -21.96 -7.75
CA ALA A 21 15.36 -22.96 -7.06
C ALA A 21 16.86 -22.70 -7.22
N GLU A 22 17.28 -22.36 -8.44
CA GLU A 22 18.67 -22.09 -8.80
C GLU A 22 18.88 -20.61 -9.14
N GLU A 23 20.14 -20.18 -9.14
CA GLU A 23 20.50 -18.83 -9.57
C GLU A 23 20.14 -18.63 -11.05
N LEU A 24 19.38 -17.56 -11.33
CA LEU A 24 18.98 -17.20 -12.69
C LEU A 24 19.79 -16.01 -13.18
N SER A 25 20.56 -16.20 -14.25
CA SER A 25 21.18 -15.09 -14.98
C SER A 25 20.30 -14.68 -16.17
N LEU A 26 19.95 -13.41 -16.25
CA LEU A 26 19.17 -12.82 -17.33
C LEU A 26 19.95 -11.67 -17.99
N THR A 27 19.68 -11.47 -19.27
CA THR A 27 20.06 -10.25 -19.99
C THR A 27 19.17 -9.08 -19.56
N PRO A 28 19.58 -7.82 -19.82
CA PRO A 28 18.76 -6.65 -19.52
C PRO A 28 17.40 -6.68 -20.23
N ASP A 29 17.39 -7.08 -21.50
CA ASP A 29 16.18 -7.13 -22.31
C ASP A 29 15.20 -8.19 -21.80
N GLU A 30 15.69 -9.39 -21.42
CA GLU A 30 14.85 -10.42 -20.79
C GLU A 30 14.29 -9.96 -19.44
N PHE A 31 15.12 -9.30 -18.62
CA PHE A 31 14.67 -8.79 -17.33
C PHE A 31 13.57 -7.74 -17.49
N ASP A 32 13.79 -6.74 -18.35
CA ASP A 32 12.82 -5.67 -18.59
C ASP A 32 11.54 -6.17 -19.28
N THR A 33 11.65 -7.24 -20.07
CA THR A 33 10.50 -7.89 -20.72
C THR A 33 9.69 -8.72 -19.74
N PHE A 34 10.31 -9.63 -18.98
CA PHE A 34 9.59 -10.66 -18.22
C PHE A 34 9.31 -10.29 -16.77
N PHE A 35 10.19 -9.53 -16.11
CA PHE A 35 10.04 -9.19 -14.69
C PHE A 35 8.76 -8.37 -14.36
N PRO A 36 8.26 -7.46 -15.23
CA PRO A 36 6.98 -6.79 -14.99
C PRO A 36 5.78 -7.75 -14.82
N TYR A 37 5.84 -8.94 -15.43
CA TYR A 37 4.80 -9.95 -15.29
C TYR A 37 4.83 -10.67 -13.94
N VAL A 38 5.76 -10.39 -13.03
CA VAL A 38 5.75 -10.90 -11.64
C VAL A 38 5.70 -9.80 -10.57
N ASP A 39 5.44 -8.54 -10.95
CA ASP A 39 5.36 -7.41 -10.01
C ASP A 39 4.29 -7.59 -8.92
N ASN A 40 3.25 -8.38 -9.17
CA ASN A 40 2.22 -8.68 -8.17
C ASN A 40 2.61 -9.79 -7.18
N VAL A 41 3.72 -10.49 -7.42
CA VAL A 41 4.30 -11.49 -6.51
C VAL A 41 5.29 -10.82 -5.57
N TYR A 42 6.21 -10.01 -6.12
CA TYR A 42 7.31 -9.43 -5.36
C TYR A 42 7.12 -7.94 -5.08
N LYS A 43 7.67 -7.47 -3.96
CA LYS A 43 7.83 -6.04 -3.66
C LYS A 43 9.27 -5.76 -3.26
N ILE A 44 9.78 -4.60 -3.65
CA ILE A 44 11.10 -4.14 -3.21
C ILE A 44 11.04 -3.84 -1.72
N HIS A 45 11.94 -4.45 -0.95
CA HIS A 45 12.11 -4.22 0.49
C HIS A 45 13.37 -3.41 0.80
N GLY A 46 14.42 -3.55 -0.02
CA GLY A 46 15.67 -2.81 0.17
C GLY A 46 16.45 -2.68 -1.13
N ARG A 47 17.33 -1.67 -1.17
CA ARG A 47 18.33 -1.49 -2.23
C ARG A 47 19.67 -1.16 -1.59
N SER A 48 20.74 -1.66 -2.18
CA SER A 48 22.11 -1.31 -1.80
C SER A 48 22.96 -1.24 -3.06
N SER A 49 23.66 -0.13 -3.25
CA SER A 49 24.63 0.05 -4.33
C SER A 49 26.04 -0.14 -3.81
N ASN A 50 26.89 -0.81 -4.57
CA ASN A 50 28.31 -0.87 -4.30
C ASN A 50 29.07 -0.15 -5.42
N SER A 51 29.55 1.05 -5.10
CA SER A 51 30.37 1.87 -6.01
C SER A 51 31.87 1.73 -5.75
N LYS A 52 32.28 0.90 -4.77
CA LYS A 52 33.67 0.85 -4.27
C LYS A 52 34.48 -0.34 -4.78
N LEU A 53 33.88 -1.29 -5.49
CA LEU A 53 34.62 -2.38 -6.16
C LEU A 53 34.75 -2.10 -7.65
N ALA A 54 35.78 -2.71 -8.27
CA ALA A 54 36.03 -2.73 -9.71
C ALA A 54 34.83 -3.14 -10.58
N THR A 55 33.75 -3.62 -9.96
CA THR A 55 32.46 -3.93 -10.58
C THR A 55 31.37 -3.01 -10.03
N LEU A 56 30.84 -2.11 -10.86
CA LEU A 56 29.66 -1.31 -10.55
C LEU A 56 28.44 -2.23 -10.43
N THR A 57 27.94 -2.43 -9.21
CA THR A 57 26.79 -3.33 -8.96
C THR A 57 25.73 -2.67 -8.09
N GLU A 58 24.47 -2.87 -8.47
CA GLU A 58 23.30 -2.48 -7.68
C GLU A 58 22.57 -3.76 -7.24
N THR A 59 22.36 -3.93 -5.93
CA THR A 59 21.61 -5.05 -5.38
C THR A 59 20.23 -4.56 -4.92
N MET A 60 19.19 -5.26 -5.37
CA MET A 60 17.81 -5.04 -4.97
C MET A 60 17.29 -6.29 -4.24
N TYR A 61 16.74 -6.08 -3.05
CA TYR A 61 16.12 -7.14 -2.25
C TYR A 61 14.61 -7.07 -2.40
N TYR A 62 14.01 -8.20 -2.77
CA TYR A 62 12.57 -8.34 -2.92
C TYR A 62 12.03 -9.36 -1.93
N GLN A 63 10.80 -9.13 -1.50
CA GLN A 63 10.04 -10.02 -0.64
C GLN A 63 8.70 -10.34 -1.30
N CYS A 64 8.15 -11.53 -1.07
CA CYS A 64 6.78 -11.84 -1.49
C CYS A 64 5.79 -10.81 -0.90
N ARG A 65 4.76 -10.44 -1.67
CA ARG A 65 3.70 -9.51 -1.24
C ARG A 65 2.70 -10.12 -0.27
N ILE A 66 2.64 -11.45 -0.22
CA ILE A 66 1.88 -12.21 0.78
C ILE A 66 2.75 -12.39 2.04
N ASP A 67 3.32 -11.29 2.54
CA ASP A 67 4.17 -11.29 3.73
C ASP A 67 3.50 -10.53 4.88
N ASN A 68 3.32 -11.20 6.03
CA ASN A 68 2.67 -10.60 7.20
C ASN A 68 3.64 -9.77 8.05
N ARG A 69 4.23 -8.70 7.50
CA ARG A 69 5.05 -7.77 8.30
C ARG A 69 4.21 -6.99 9.33
N ALA A 70 2.94 -6.72 9.02
CA ALA A 70 2.01 -6.05 9.95
C ALA A 70 1.68 -6.91 11.18
N GLU A 71 1.61 -8.23 11.01
CA GLU A 71 1.36 -9.18 12.10
C GLU A 71 2.65 -9.50 12.88
N LYS A 72 3.80 -9.63 12.21
CA LYS A 72 5.11 -9.77 12.87
C LYS A 72 5.43 -8.55 13.76
N ALA A 73 5.05 -7.34 13.35
CA ALA A 73 5.19 -6.12 14.15
C ALA A 73 4.27 -6.12 15.39
N SER A 74 3.00 -6.52 15.25
CA SER A 74 2.06 -6.58 16.38
C SER A 74 2.36 -7.73 17.36
N ARG A 75 2.99 -8.82 16.89
CA ARG A 75 3.47 -9.91 17.74
C ARG A 75 4.66 -9.48 18.59
N ARG A 76 5.63 -8.76 18.01
CA ARG A 76 6.78 -8.20 18.76
C ARG A 76 6.35 -7.19 19.83
N GLN A 77 5.30 -6.42 19.58
CA GLN A 77 4.73 -5.48 20.56
C GLN A 77 3.96 -6.17 21.69
N ARG A 78 3.37 -7.35 21.45
CA ARG A 78 2.73 -8.15 22.51
C ARG A 78 3.75 -8.81 23.42
N THR A 79 4.82 -9.38 22.87
CA THR A 79 5.87 -10.04 23.66
C THR A 79 6.63 -9.09 24.60
N THR A 80 6.65 -7.79 24.33
CA THR A 80 7.28 -6.80 25.23
C THR A 80 6.39 -6.39 26.41
N HIS A 81 5.10 -6.71 26.39
CA HIS A 81 4.15 -6.37 27.47
C HIS A 81 3.85 -7.55 28.40
N ASP A 82 4.26 -8.77 28.03
CA ASP A 82 4.01 -10.00 28.81
C ASP A 82 5.22 -10.46 29.65
N LEU A 83 6.29 -9.65 29.76
CA LEU A 83 7.30 -9.83 30.80
C LEU A 83 6.89 -9.04 32.04
N VAL A 84 5.87 -9.54 32.74
CA VAL A 84 5.64 -9.18 34.14
C VAL A 84 6.80 -9.79 34.95
N PRO A 85 7.55 -8.99 35.74
CA PRO A 85 8.43 -9.56 36.75
C PRO A 85 7.55 -10.29 37.76
N ASN A 86 7.73 -11.60 37.91
CA ASN A 86 7.18 -12.30 39.08
C ASN A 86 7.97 -11.84 40.32
N ASP A 87 7.52 -10.76 40.94
CA ASP A 87 7.93 -10.35 42.28
C ASP A 87 7.21 -11.24 43.30
N ASP A 88 7.61 -12.51 43.39
CA ASP A 88 7.22 -13.41 44.48
C ASP A 88 8.27 -14.52 44.66
N ALA A 89 9.51 -14.11 44.97
CA ALA A 89 10.52 -14.98 45.55
C ALA A 89 11.07 -14.33 46.82
N ASN A 90 10.42 -14.67 47.91
CA ASN A 90 10.78 -14.40 49.29
C ASN A 90 12.26 -14.75 49.58
N PRO A 91 13.14 -13.79 49.94
CA PRO A 91 14.51 -14.11 50.31
C PRO A 91 14.58 -14.60 51.77
N VAL A 92 14.98 -15.86 51.92
CA VAL A 92 15.37 -16.46 53.19
C VAL A 92 16.60 -15.71 53.75
N PRO A 93 16.64 -15.33 55.04
CA PRO A 93 17.82 -14.72 55.64
C PRO A 93 18.91 -15.78 55.82
N ILE A 94 20.08 -15.55 55.23
CA ILE A 94 21.30 -16.32 55.53
C ILE A 94 22.24 -15.38 56.29
N ASP A 95 22.60 -15.79 57.50
CA ASP A 95 23.49 -15.09 58.42
C ASP A 95 24.89 -14.83 57.81
N PRO A 96 25.47 -13.63 57.97
CA PRO A 96 26.83 -13.34 57.55
C PRO A 96 27.80 -13.66 58.68
N ALA A 97 28.44 -14.82 58.62
CA ALA A 97 29.62 -15.10 59.41
C ALA A 97 30.71 -15.74 58.54
N VAL A 98 31.91 -15.19 58.67
CA VAL A 98 33.23 -15.82 58.47
C VAL A 98 34.01 -15.46 57.18
N VAL A 99 34.83 -14.40 57.35
CA VAL A 99 36.30 -14.33 57.15
C VAL A 99 36.89 -14.31 55.71
N ALA A 100 37.47 -13.13 55.39
CA ALA A 100 38.82 -12.83 54.82
C ALA A 100 39.24 -13.45 53.45
N ALA A 101 40.12 -12.88 52.62
CA ALA A 101 41.16 -11.86 52.77
C ALA A 101 41.62 -11.37 51.36
N SER A 102 42.24 -10.18 51.32
CA SER A 102 43.24 -9.66 50.34
C SER A 102 42.79 -9.50 48.87
N SER A 103 43.19 -8.49 48.08
CA SER A 103 44.26 -7.49 48.16
C SER A 103 43.90 -6.27 47.29
N GLU A 104 44.36 -5.09 47.73
CA GLU A 104 44.97 -3.93 47.01
C GLU A 104 44.66 -3.77 45.49
N GLU A 105 44.29 -2.61 44.94
CA GLU A 105 44.96 -1.29 44.98
C GLU A 105 43.95 -0.11 44.85
N VAL A 106 43.99 0.90 45.72
CA VAL A 106 44.57 2.26 45.58
C VAL A 106 44.13 3.09 44.34
N PHE A 107 43.26 4.09 44.52
CA PHE A 107 43.62 5.52 44.48
C PHE A 107 42.41 6.45 44.77
N THR A 108 42.50 7.10 45.94
CA THR A 108 42.14 8.48 46.31
C THR A 108 41.85 9.47 45.16
N ALA A 109 41.08 10.56 45.29
CA ALA A 109 40.19 11.15 46.30
C ALA A 109 39.72 12.51 45.73
N VAL A 110 38.79 13.19 46.44
CA VAL A 110 38.79 14.66 46.66
C VAL A 110 38.23 15.52 45.50
N LEU A 111 37.28 16.46 45.64
CA LEU A 111 36.79 17.30 46.75
C LEU A 111 35.42 17.96 46.43
N LEU A 112 34.68 18.25 47.52
CA LEU A 112 33.80 19.40 47.85
C LEU A 112 32.50 19.59 47.05
N GLU A 113 31.30 19.45 47.63
CA GLU A 113 30.63 20.22 48.72
C GLU A 113 30.57 21.74 48.46
N GLU A 114 29.35 22.29 48.35
CA GLU A 114 28.73 23.08 49.43
C GLU A 114 27.28 23.51 49.06
N HIS A 115 26.35 23.29 50.01
CA HIS A 115 25.29 24.20 50.51
C HIS A 115 24.38 24.96 49.51
N ASN A 116 23.08 25.24 49.71
CA ASN A 116 22.19 25.18 50.87
C ASN A 116 20.73 25.47 50.42
N HIS A 117 19.78 24.85 51.11
CA HIS A 117 18.52 25.41 51.64
C HIS A 117 17.48 26.10 50.72
N GLY A 118 16.27 25.52 50.71
CA GLY A 118 15.13 26.17 51.39
C GLY A 118 13.95 26.65 50.54
N LEU A 119 12.76 26.33 51.05
CA LEU A 119 11.45 27.02 50.93
C LEU A 119 10.46 26.59 49.83
N SER A 120 9.55 25.72 50.27
CA SER A 120 8.08 25.81 50.27
C SER A 120 7.32 26.78 49.37
N ASP A 121 6.23 26.21 48.83
CA ASP A 121 4.89 26.76 48.58
C ASP A 121 4.72 27.92 47.60
N VAL A 122 4.06 27.66 46.47
CA VAL A 122 2.66 28.08 46.25
C VAL A 122 2.04 27.40 45.03
N ALA A 123 0.82 26.92 45.23
CA ALA A 123 -0.07 26.41 44.20
C ALA A 123 -0.47 27.50 43.19
N SER A 124 -0.54 27.15 41.92
CA SER A 124 -1.44 27.78 40.95
C SER A 124 -1.79 26.78 39.85
N ALA A 125 -3.07 26.44 39.81
CA ALA A 125 -3.69 25.59 38.83
C ALA A 125 -3.84 26.38 37.52
N GLU A 126 -3.05 26.03 36.49
CA GLU A 126 -3.34 26.43 35.12
C GLU A 126 -4.17 25.34 34.44
N GLN A 127 -5.44 25.66 34.18
CA GLN A 127 -6.34 24.85 33.38
C GLN A 127 -5.88 24.88 31.93
N HIS A 128 -5.22 23.81 31.51
CA HIS A 128 -4.86 23.59 30.11
C HIS A 128 -6.14 23.18 29.35
N ILE A 129 -6.75 24.14 28.64
CA ILE A 129 -7.88 23.88 27.74
C ILE A 129 -7.34 23.10 26.54
N GLU A 130 -7.69 21.81 26.44
CA GLU A 130 -7.39 20.97 25.29
C GLU A 130 -8.04 21.55 24.02
N SER A 131 -7.21 21.93 23.06
CA SER A 131 -7.66 22.23 21.69
C SER A 131 -8.24 20.97 21.04
N PRO A 132 -9.38 21.05 20.32
CA PRO A 132 -9.95 19.88 19.66
C PRO A 132 -8.98 19.35 18.60
N GLY A 133 -8.55 18.12 18.81
CA GLY A 133 -7.57 17.44 17.97
C GLY A 133 -7.97 17.37 16.50
N ARG A 134 -6.96 17.56 15.63
CA ARG A 134 -7.02 17.27 14.20
C ARG A 134 -7.72 15.92 13.96
N PRO A 135 -8.62 15.80 12.97
CA PRO A 135 -9.22 14.52 12.64
C PRO A 135 -8.11 13.52 12.30
N THR A 136 -7.98 12.49 13.12
CA THR A 136 -7.05 11.39 12.88
C THR A 136 -7.40 10.79 11.53
N LYS A 137 -6.37 10.60 10.69
CA LYS A 137 -6.52 10.01 9.35
C LYS A 137 -7.32 8.72 9.50
N ARG A 138 -8.51 8.66 8.89
CA ARG A 138 -9.38 7.47 8.89
C ARG A 138 -8.51 6.25 8.56
N THR A 139 -8.28 5.41 9.56
CA THR A 139 -7.59 4.15 9.40
C THR A 139 -8.48 3.29 8.53
N ARG A 140 -8.03 3.05 7.30
CA ARG A 140 -8.73 2.19 6.35
C ARG A 140 -8.90 0.82 7.01
N ASN A 141 -10.15 0.43 7.26
CA ASN A 141 -10.47 -0.88 7.80
C ASN A 141 -10.07 -1.94 6.76
N ARG A 142 -8.84 -2.42 6.83
CA ARG A 142 -8.34 -3.49 5.98
C ARG A 142 -8.97 -4.77 6.53
N LYS A 143 -9.87 -5.39 5.75
CA LYS A 143 -10.33 -6.75 6.04
C LYS A 143 -9.09 -7.62 6.30
N PRO A 144 -9.10 -8.48 7.35
CA PRO A 144 -8.03 -9.45 7.56
C PRO A 144 -7.83 -10.21 6.26
N ARG A 145 -6.63 -10.13 5.69
CA ARG A 145 -6.31 -10.96 4.52
C ARG A 145 -6.16 -12.39 5.03
N GLU A 146 -6.73 -13.33 4.27
CA GLU A 146 -6.64 -14.76 4.54
C GLU A 146 -5.20 -15.17 4.87
N THR A 147 -5.07 -16.09 5.82
CA THR A 147 -3.91 -16.38 6.68
C THR A 147 -2.72 -17.07 6.00
N CYS A 148 -2.53 -16.88 4.70
CA CYS A 148 -1.33 -17.36 4.01
C CYS A 148 -0.16 -16.43 4.35
N GLN A 149 0.87 -16.96 5.00
CA GLN A 149 2.13 -16.25 5.27
C GLN A 149 3.21 -16.82 4.35
N CYS A 150 3.84 -15.97 3.54
CA CYS A 150 4.95 -16.31 2.67
C CYS A 150 6.21 -15.56 3.11
N ASP A 151 7.28 -16.31 3.35
CA ASP A 151 8.59 -15.77 3.74
C ASP A 151 9.61 -15.79 2.58
N MET A 152 9.15 -16.10 1.36
CA MET A 152 9.97 -16.09 0.15
C MET A 152 10.60 -14.73 -0.12
N LYS A 153 11.93 -14.74 -0.35
CA LYS A 153 12.75 -13.55 -0.62
C LYS A 153 13.74 -13.84 -1.73
N ILE A 154 13.97 -12.84 -2.56
CA ILE A 154 14.96 -12.92 -3.65
C ILE A 154 15.87 -11.69 -3.62
N LYS A 155 17.10 -11.90 -4.09
CA LYS A 155 18.10 -10.87 -4.32
C LYS A 155 18.31 -10.76 -5.82
N VAL A 156 18.17 -9.56 -6.36
CA VAL A 156 18.47 -9.24 -7.75
C VAL A 156 19.73 -8.38 -7.77
N VAL A 157 20.80 -8.87 -8.38
CA VAL A 157 22.04 -8.12 -8.59
C VAL A 157 22.08 -7.66 -10.03
N ARG A 158 22.15 -6.34 -10.21
CA ARG A 158 22.32 -5.66 -11.49
C ARG A 158 23.78 -5.28 -11.64
N SER A 159 24.46 -5.88 -12.61
CA SER A 159 25.80 -5.47 -13.03
C SER A 159 25.71 -4.32 -14.02
N LEU A 160 26.58 -3.34 -13.85
CA LEU A 160 26.60 -2.11 -14.65
C LEU A 160 27.96 -1.97 -15.35
N ASP A 161 27.93 -1.43 -16.56
CA ASP A 161 29.13 -0.97 -17.26
C ASP A 161 29.63 0.37 -16.72
N GLU A 162 30.80 0.80 -17.19
CA GLU A 162 31.36 2.15 -16.97
C GLU A 162 30.38 3.27 -17.38
N SER A 163 29.49 3.00 -18.34
CA SER A 163 28.42 3.91 -18.78
C SER A 163 27.13 3.82 -17.95
N TRP A 164 27.15 3.16 -16.79
CA TRP A 164 25.98 2.94 -15.91
C TRP A 164 24.81 2.22 -16.59
N LYS A 165 25.09 1.46 -17.65
CA LYS A 165 24.09 0.64 -18.34
C LYS A 165 24.07 -0.76 -17.75
N PRO A 166 22.89 -1.37 -17.55
CA PRO A 166 22.82 -2.75 -17.09
C PRO A 166 23.39 -3.69 -18.15
N THR A 167 24.22 -4.63 -17.73
CA THR A 167 24.72 -5.71 -18.60
C THR A 167 24.16 -7.07 -18.26
N LYS A 168 23.90 -7.29 -16.98
CA LYS A 168 23.47 -8.59 -16.48
C LYS A 168 22.62 -8.42 -15.24
N TYR A 169 21.57 -9.22 -15.15
CA TYR A 169 20.79 -9.41 -13.94
C TYR A 169 21.01 -10.82 -13.41
N VAL A 170 21.28 -10.94 -12.13
CA VAL A 170 21.40 -12.22 -11.43
C VAL A 170 20.35 -12.26 -10.33
N ILE A 171 19.45 -13.24 -10.38
CA ILE A 171 18.38 -13.43 -9.41
C ILE A 171 18.68 -14.67 -8.59
N THR A 172 18.79 -14.50 -7.27
CA THR A 172 19.10 -15.58 -6.32
C THR A 172 18.04 -15.62 -5.23
N ARG A 173 17.58 -16.83 -4.88
CA ARG A 173 16.72 -17.02 -3.71
C ARG A 173 17.52 -16.77 -2.43
N THR A 174 16.97 -15.96 -1.53
CA THR A 174 17.58 -15.67 -0.22
C THR A 174 16.87 -16.42 0.92
N SER A 175 15.64 -16.90 0.70
CA SER A 175 14.93 -17.78 1.64
C SER A 175 15.36 -19.24 1.48
N GLU A 176 15.30 -19.99 2.57
CA GLU A 176 15.58 -21.43 2.58
C GLU A 176 14.54 -22.19 1.74
N GLU A 177 13.27 -21.90 1.99
CA GLU A 177 12.13 -22.49 1.29
C GLU A 177 11.59 -21.56 0.17
N GLY A 178 10.84 -22.17 -0.76
CA GLY A 178 10.12 -21.48 -1.83
C GLY A 178 8.85 -20.77 -1.33
N HIS A 179 7.97 -20.38 -2.26
CA HIS A 179 6.65 -19.85 -1.88
C HIS A 179 5.80 -20.92 -1.20
N SER A 180 5.09 -20.52 -0.14
CA SER A 180 4.12 -21.36 0.58
C SER A 180 2.71 -21.34 -0.04
N HIS A 181 2.57 -20.72 -1.20
CA HIS A 181 1.31 -20.58 -1.93
C HIS A 181 1.54 -20.74 -3.42
N ASP A 182 0.45 -20.90 -4.16
CA ASP A 182 0.48 -20.88 -5.62
C ASP A 182 0.50 -19.44 -6.18
N ILE A 183 0.98 -19.29 -7.40
CA ILE A 183 1.02 -18.03 -8.13
C ILE A 183 -0.39 -17.44 -8.34
N SER A 184 -1.39 -18.30 -8.53
CA SER A 184 -2.80 -17.90 -8.67
C SER A 184 -3.31 -17.16 -7.43
N MET A 185 -2.77 -17.48 -6.25
CA MET A 185 -3.14 -16.80 -5.01
C MET A 185 -2.63 -15.35 -5.02
N SER A 186 -1.41 -15.11 -5.51
CA SER A 186 -0.90 -13.75 -5.68
C SER A 186 -1.73 -12.95 -6.68
N ASP A 187 -2.19 -13.56 -7.77
CA ASP A 187 -3.06 -12.91 -8.77
C ASP A 187 -4.43 -12.50 -8.23
N ARG A 188 -5.00 -13.32 -7.34
CA ARG A 188 -6.27 -13.00 -6.67
C ARG A 188 -6.15 -11.81 -5.72
N ILE A 189 -5.01 -11.66 -5.04
CA ILE A 189 -4.80 -10.60 -4.04
C ILE A 189 -4.37 -9.29 -4.70
N VAL A 190 -3.42 -9.35 -5.63
CA VAL A 190 -2.90 -8.20 -6.36
C VAL A 190 -2.93 -8.55 -7.84
N LYS A 191 -3.73 -7.82 -8.61
CA LYS A 191 -3.80 -7.99 -10.07
C LYS A 191 -2.49 -7.53 -10.71
N ASN A 192 -1.90 -8.35 -11.59
CA ASN A 192 -0.82 -7.92 -12.44
C ASN A 192 -1.37 -7.18 -13.67
N HIS A 193 -1.15 -5.87 -13.74
CA HIS A 193 -1.67 -5.09 -14.85
C HIS A 193 -1.04 -5.41 -16.20
N LYS A 194 0.23 -5.87 -16.22
CA LYS A 194 0.88 -6.25 -17.48
C LYS A 194 0.31 -7.55 -18.03
N VAL A 195 -0.02 -8.52 -17.16
CA VAL A 195 -0.76 -9.73 -17.57
C VAL A 195 -2.15 -9.37 -18.10
N LEU A 196 -2.86 -8.43 -17.46
CA LEU A 196 -4.18 -7.99 -17.93
C LEU A 196 -4.13 -7.28 -19.29
N GLU A 197 -3.11 -6.45 -19.51
CA GLU A 197 -2.88 -5.73 -20.78
C GLU A 197 -2.57 -6.71 -21.92
N LEU A 198 -1.83 -7.79 -21.64
CA LEU A 198 -1.60 -8.86 -22.62
C LEU A 198 -2.87 -9.66 -22.93
N MET A 199 -3.69 -9.98 -21.92
CA MET A 199 -4.89 -10.80 -22.10
C MET A 199 -6.04 -10.04 -22.76
N ASN A 200 -6.11 -8.73 -22.55
CA ASN A 200 -7.17 -7.87 -23.08
C ASN A 200 -6.58 -6.66 -23.83
N PRO A 201 -5.95 -6.85 -25.01
CA PRO A 201 -5.31 -5.77 -25.74
C PRO A 201 -6.28 -4.67 -26.18
N ASP A 202 -7.55 -5.03 -26.42
CA ASP A 202 -8.59 -4.12 -26.91
C ASP A 202 -9.22 -3.26 -25.79
N GLN A 203 -8.92 -3.55 -24.52
CA GLN A 203 -9.39 -2.75 -23.40
C GLN A 203 -8.25 -1.90 -22.85
N PRO A 204 -8.23 -0.58 -23.13
CA PRO A 204 -7.24 0.30 -22.51
C PRO A 204 -7.43 0.25 -20.99
N VAL A 205 -6.43 -0.28 -20.28
CA VAL A 205 -6.37 -0.20 -18.82
C VAL A 205 -6.09 1.27 -18.47
N GLU A 206 -7.14 2.09 -18.38
CA GLU A 206 -7.00 3.50 -18.03
C GLU A 206 -6.39 3.65 -16.63
N ARG A 207 -5.08 3.87 -16.58
CA ARG A 207 -4.33 4.20 -15.36
C ARG A 207 -4.28 5.70 -15.12
N LYS A 208 -5.31 6.45 -15.53
CA LYS A 208 -5.43 7.81 -15.05
C LYS A 208 -6.09 7.73 -13.67
N ARG A 209 -5.31 8.06 -12.64
CA ARG A 209 -5.92 8.60 -11.42
C ARG A 209 -6.68 9.84 -11.86
N MET A 210 -7.97 9.67 -12.13
CA MET A 210 -8.83 10.78 -12.49
C MET A 210 -8.71 11.82 -11.39
N THR A 211 -8.35 13.02 -11.78
CA THR A 211 -8.47 14.18 -10.92
C THR A 211 -9.92 14.30 -10.47
N ALA A 212 -10.16 14.95 -9.32
CA ALA A 212 -11.53 15.19 -8.87
C ALA A 212 -12.37 15.92 -9.93
N LYS A 213 -11.72 16.75 -10.77
CA LYS A 213 -12.34 17.43 -11.92
C LYS A 213 -12.75 16.45 -13.01
N GLU A 214 -11.86 15.56 -13.43
CA GLU A 214 -12.17 14.53 -14.44
C GLU A 214 -13.25 13.57 -13.94
N LYS A 215 -13.23 13.20 -12.66
CA LYS A 215 -14.26 12.33 -12.07
C LYS A 215 -15.63 12.98 -12.12
N ARG A 216 -15.72 14.26 -11.74
CA ARG A 216 -16.98 15.03 -11.86
C ARG A 216 -17.45 15.14 -13.30
N ALA A 217 -16.54 15.36 -14.26
CA ALA A 217 -16.90 15.41 -15.68
C ALA A 217 -17.48 14.08 -16.17
N TYR A 218 -16.87 12.95 -15.78
CA TYR A 218 -17.39 11.62 -16.08
C TYR A 218 -18.74 11.36 -15.42
N ASP A 219 -18.92 11.76 -14.16
CA ASP A 219 -20.20 11.61 -13.45
C ASP A 219 -21.31 12.43 -14.14
N VAL A 220 -20.99 13.64 -14.63
CA VAL A 220 -21.93 14.47 -15.43
C VAL A 220 -22.26 13.80 -16.76
N ASP A 221 -21.28 13.28 -17.48
CA ASP A 221 -21.51 12.57 -18.75
C ASP A 221 -22.39 11.32 -18.56
N ALA A 222 -22.11 10.53 -17.53
CA ALA A 222 -22.93 9.37 -17.17
C ALA A 222 -24.38 9.76 -16.83
N LEU A 223 -24.59 10.89 -16.16
CA LEU A 223 -25.94 11.43 -15.91
C LEU A 223 -26.63 11.87 -17.21
N LEU A 224 -25.93 12.53 -18.12
CA LEU A 224 -26.47 12.92 -19.43
C LEU A 224 -26.90 11.69 -20.24
N GLN A 225 -26.08 10.63 -20.24
CA GLN A 225 -26.43 9.37 -20.90
C GLN A 225 -27.68 8.73 -20.29
N GLN A 226 -27.83 8.73 -18.96
CA GLN A 226 -29.04 8.22 -18.30
C GLN A 226 -30.28 9.04 -18.65
N ILE A 227 -30.17 10.37 -18.73
CA ILE A 227 -31.26 11.25 -19.15
C ILE A 227 -31.64 10.95 -20.60
N GLN A 228 -30.66 10.80 -21.49
CA GLN A 228 -30.90 10.48 -22.89
C GLN A 228 -31.57 9.11 -23.07
N ALA A 229 -31.15 8.10 -22.32
CA ALA A 229 -31.79 6.79 -22.34
C ALA A 229 -33.27 6.88 -21.92
N ARG A 230 -33.57 7.60 -20.83
CA ARG A 230 -34.95 7.82 -20.39
C ARG A 230 -35.79 8.62 -21.39
N TYR A 231 -35.18 9.57 -22.08
CA TYR A 231 -35.84 10.32 -23.16
C TYR A 231 -36.25 9.36 -24.29
N ASN A 232 -35.32 8.51 -24.73
CA ASN A 232 -35.57 7.55 -25.80
C ASN A 232 -36.68 6.55 -25.40
N ASP A 233 -36.61 5.99 -24.18
CA ASP A 233 -37.62 5.06 -23.66
C ASP A 233 -39.02 5.70 -23.61
N LEU A 234 -39.09 6.98 -23.20
CA LEU A 234 -40.34 7.73 -23.16
C LEU A 234 -40.88 7.99 -24.57
N GLU A 235 -40.00 8.38 -25.50
CA GLU A 235 -40.37 8.62 -26.88
C GLU A 235 -40.93 7.35 -27.52
N ASP A 236 -40.27 6.21 -27.35
CA ASP A 236 -40.70 4.92 -27.88
C ASP A 236 -42.04 4.50 -27.28
N SER A 237 -42.20 4.63 -25.96
CA SER A 237 -43.45 4.30 -25.27
C SER A 237 -44.63 5.20 -25.66
N LEU A 238 -44.37 6.45 -26.04
CA LEU A 238 -45.40 7.36 -26.52
C LEU A 238 -45.71 7.14 -28.01
N ARG A 239 -44.71 6.79 -28.83
CA ARG A 239 -44.92 6.39 -30.23
C ARG A 239 -45.76 5.12 -30.33
N GLU A 240 -45.54 4.15 -29.45
CA GLU A 240 -46.36 2.94 -29.37
C GLU A 240 -47.81 3.24 -28.97
N ARG A 241 -48.01 4.11 -27.98
CA ARG A 241 -49.35 4.48 -27.49
C ARG A 241 -50.12 5.40 -28.45
N TYR A 242 -49.43 6.24 -29.22
CA TYR A 242 -50.03 7.26 -30.08
C TYR A 242 -49.36 7.29 -31.47
N PRO A 243 -49.51 6.24 -32.29
CA PRO A 243 -48.77 6.11 -33.56
C PRO A 243 -49.07 7.21 -34.58
N ASN A 244 -50.26 7.81 -34.53
CA ASN A 244 -50.72 8.82 -35.51
C ASN A 244 -50.91 10.24 -34.92
N ASP A 245 -50.71 10.44 -33.61
CA ASP A 245 -50.98 11.73 -32.94
C ASP A 245 -49.67 12.44 -32.55
N LYS A 246 -48.99 12.95 -33.57
CA LYS A 246 -47.71 13.66 -33.42
C LYS A 246 -47.82 14.89 -32.51
N LYS A 247 -48.98 15.57 -32.48
CA LYS A 247 -49.19 16.75 -31.63
C LYS A 247 -49.18 16.39 -30.15
N ARG A 248 -49.79 15.25 -29.79
CA ARG A 248 -49.82 14.76 -28.42
C ARG A 248 -48.45 14.25 -27.95
N LEU A 249 -47.69 13.61 -28.83
CA LEU A 249 -46.28 13.25 -28.60
C LEU A 249 -45.46 14.51 -28.26
N ASP A 250 -45.45 15.50 -29.16
CA ASP A 250 -44.68 16.74 -29.00
C ASP A 250 -45.05 17.52 -27.72
N THR A 251 -46.34 17.52 -27.37
CA THR A 251 -46.83 18.21 -26.16
C THR A 251 -46.36 17.51 -24.90
N THR A 252 -46.35 16.17 -24.90
CA THR A 252 -45.93 15.37 -23.75
C THR A 252 -44.42 15.44 -23.56
N MET A 253 -43.65 15.35 -24.64
CA MET A 253 -42.19 15.52 -24.62
C MET A 253 -41.80 16.91 -24.12
N ARG A 254 -42.48 17.98 -24.59
CA ARG A 254 -42.26 19.34 -24.07
C ARG A 254 -42.54 19.47 -22.57
N LYS A 255 -43.62 18.85 -22.06
CA LYS A 255 -43.91 18.84 -20.63
C LYS A 255 -42.81 18.15 -19.84
N TRP A 256 -42.29 17.02 -20.32
CA TRP A 256 -41.19 16.30 -19.68
C TRP A 256 -39.89 17.10 -19.66
N VAL A 257 -39.54 17.77 -20.77
CA VAL A 257 -38.36 18.67 -20.82
C VAL A 257 -38.52 19.84 -19.85
N ASN A 258 -39.70 20.46 -19.79
CA ASN A 258 -39.97 21.55 -18.85
C ASN A 258 -39.88 21.09 -17.39
N GLU A 259 -40.36 19.88 -17.08
CA GLU A 259 -40.24 19.29 -15.75
C GLU A 259 -38.78 19.03 -15.38
N LEU A 260 -37.99 18.47 -16.31
CA LEU A 260 -36.55 18.29 -16.11
C LEU A 260 -35.83 19.61 -15.88
N GLN A 261 -36.15 20.67 -16.62
CA GLN A 261 -35.59 22.00 -16.41
C GLN A 261 -35.97 22.55 -15.03
N ARG A 262 -37.21 22.35 -14.60
CA ARG A 262 -37.68 22.75 -13.27
C ARG A 262 -36.99 21.98 -12.13
N THR A 263 -36.79 20.68 -12.29
CA THR A 263 -36.05 19.87 -11.30
C THR A 263 -34.54 20.13 -11.34
N GLY A 264 -33.97 20.32 -12.53
CA GLY A 264 -32.54 20.58 -12.72
C GLY A 264 -32.12 21.96 -12.21
N THR A 265 -32.99 22.96 -12.34
CA THR A 265 -32.77 24.28 -11.72
C THR A 265 -32.85 24.25 -10.20
N GLN A 266 -33.58 23.33 -9.58
CA GLN A 266 -33.55 23.14 -8.12
C GLN A 266 -32.21 22.58 -7.62
N PHE A 267 -31.54 21.72 -8.40
CA PHE A 267 -30.21 21.21 -8.06
C PHE A 267 -29.11 22.28 -8.20
N LEU A 268 -29.27 23.26 -9.10
CA LEU A 268 -28.33 24.37 -9.27
C LEU A 268 -28.65 25.59 -8.38
N ALA A 269 -29.87 25.68 -7.84
CA ALA A 269 -30.30 26.75 -6.94
C ALA A 269 -30.19 26.40 -5.44
N ALA A 270 -29.67 25.21 -5.10
CA ALA A 270 -29.27 24.92 -3.73
C ALA A 270 -28.16 25.91 -3.32
N PRO A 271 -28.28 26.65 -2.20
CA PRO A 271 -27.33 27.70 -1.86
C PRO A 271 -25.92 27.15 -1.71
N LEU A 272 -24.97 27.75 -2.44
CA LEU A 272 -23.53 27.60 -2.22
C LEU A 272 -23.08 28.07 -0.82
N GLU A 273 -24.00 28.54 0.03
CA GLU A 273 -23.73 29.01 1.39
C GLU A 273 -23.31 27.90 2.37
N SER A 274 -23.56 26.62 2.06
CA SER A 274 -23.12 25.53 2.94
C SER A 274 -21.66 25.08 2.73
N PHE A 275 -20.88 25.74 1.87
CA PHE A 275 -19.49 25.35 1.56
C PHE A 275 -18.43 26.43 1.82
N LEU A 276 -18.78 27.55 2.46
CA LEU A 276 -17.82 28.56 2.93
C LEU A 276 -17.53 28.51 4.43
N TYR A 277 -18.04 27.51 5.15
CA TYR A 277 -17.68 27.23 6.54
C TYR A 277 -17.46 25.73 6.77
N THR A 278 -16.28 25.23 6.38
CA THR A 278 -15.52 24.14 7.04
C THR A 278 -14.14 24.01 6.40
#